data_AF-A0A9D4EJE8-F1
#
_entry.id   AF-A0A9D4EJE8-F1
#
_cell.length_a   1.000
_cell.length_b   1.000
_cell.length_c   1.000
_cell.angle_alpha   90.00
_cell.angle_beta   90.00
_cell.angle_gamma   90.00
#
_symmetry.space_group_name_H-M   'P 1'
#
loop_
_entity.id
_entity.type
_entity.pdbx_description
1 polymer ?
#
loop_
_entity_poly.entity_id
_entity_poly.type
_entity_poly.pdbx_seq_one_letter_code
_entity_poly.pdbx_strand_id
1 'polypeptide(L)'
;MATFALPLLPVEDIRPAFDSLRTKSDTDATDRYFEYLERTWMTNPLWPIDSWCVFGRSIRTNNDCEGWHHRLNRRAKKGNLPFYLLIQLLCEEAKLLNTQ
;
A
#
# COMPACT_ATOMS: atom_id res chain seq x y z
N MET A 1 9.50 -13.99 3.78
CA MET A 1 9.23 -13.39 5.10
C MET A 1 9.99 -12.09 5.34
N ALA A 2 11.26 -11.95 4.95
CA ALA A 2 12.06 -10.75 5.22
C ALA A 2 11.61 -9.46 4.48
N THR A 3 10.98 -9.57 3.30
CA THR A 3 10.47 -8.42 2.53
C THR A 3 9.33 -7.67 3.25
N PHE A 4 8.57 -8.32 4.12
CA PHE A 4 7.52 -7.68 4.92
C PHE A 4 8.06 -6.76 6.01
N ALA A 5 9.36 -6.83 6.31
CA ALA A 5 10.01 -5.96 7.28
C ALA A 5 10.56 -4.66 6.66
N LEU A 6 10.62 -4.55 5.33
CA LEU A 6 11.15 -3.35 4.64
C LEU A 6 10.45 -2.05 5.09
N PRO A 7 9.12 -1.98 5.27
CA PRO A 7 8.47 -0.75 5.72
C PRO A 7 8.87 -0.28 7.12
N LEU A 8 9.53 -1.14 7.90
CA LEU A 8 10.00 -0.88 9.25
C LEU A 8 11.44 -0.35 9.30
N LEU A 9 12.10 -0.17 8.15
CA LEU A 9 13.45 0.38 8.08
C LEU A 9 13.41 1.88 7.75
N PRO A 10 14.43 2.66 8.14
CA PRO A 10 14.64 4.00 7.61
C PRO A 10 14.58 3.99 6.08
N VAL A 11 14.05 5.05 5.47
CA VAL A 11 13.80 5.11 4.01
C VAL A 11 15.08 4.87 3.21
N GLU A 12 16.18 5.42 3.70
CA GLU A 12 17.53 5.25 3.16
C GLU A 12 18.03 3.80 3.17
N ASP A 13 17.57 2.97 4.12
CA ASP A 13 18.01 1.59 4.30
C ASP A 13 17.15 0.58 3.55
N ILE A 14 15.95 0.99 3.11
CA ILE A 14 14.99 0.11 2.42
C ILE A 14 15.57 -0.43 1.11
N ARG A 15 16.15 0.43 0.28
CA ARG A 15 16.70 0.02 -1.02
C ARG A 15 17.92 -0.91 -0.86
N PRO A 16 18.94 -0.57 -0.03
CA PRO A 16 20.03 -1.48 0.27
C PRO A 16 19.58 -2.84 0.82
N ALA A 17 18.60 -2.86 1.74
CA ALA A 17 18.07 -4.09 2.31
C ALA A 17 17.34 -4.94 1.26
N PHE A 18 16.56 -4.31 0.38
CA PHE A 18 15.89 -5.00 -0.72
C PHE A 18 16.90 -5.65 -1.68
N ASP A 19 17.95 -4.91 -2.08
CA ASP A 19 18.97 -5.42 -2.99
C ASP A 19 19.72 -6.61 -2.37
N SER A 20 20.03 -6.57 -1.07
CA SER A 20 20.62 -7.70 -0.34
C SER A 20 19.70 -8.92 -0.20
N LEU A 21 18.38 -8.71 -0.11
CA LEU A 21 17.41 -9.80 -0.09
C LEU A 21 17.26 -10.44 -1.46
N ARG A 22 17.33 -9.64 -2.53
CA ARG A 22 17.25 -10.12 -3.90
C ARG A 22 18.41 -11.05 -4.24
N THR A 23 19.63 -10.79 -3.77
CA THR A 23 20.78 -11.67 -4.05
C THR A 23 20.66 -13.08 -3.44
N LYS A 24 19.64 -13.32 -2.60
CA LYS A 24 19.36 -14.62 -1.97
C LYS A 24 18.28 -15.40 -2.73
N SER A 25 17.82 -14.92 -3.89
CA SER A 25 16.89 -15.69 -4.72
C SER A 25 17.64 -16.80 -5.45
N ASP A 26 17.19 -18.03 -5.26
CA ASP A 26 17.79 -19.24 -5.86
C ASP A 26 16.88 -19.88 -6.93
N THR A 27 15.65 -19.37 -7.10
CA THR A 27 14.64 -19.94 -7.99
C THR A 27 14.00 -18.90 -8.91
N ASP A 28 13.59 -19.33 -10.11
CA ASP A 28 12.88 -18.47 -11.08
C ASP A 28 11.59 -17.86 -10.49
N ALA A 29 10.89 -18.59 -9.61
CA ALA A 29 9.71 -18.07 -8.91
C ALA A 29 10.06 -16.93 -7.94
N THR A 30 11.20 -17.03 -7.23
CA THR A 30 11.68 -15.95 -6.35
C THR A 30 12.18 -14.75 -7.14
N ASP A 31 12.80 -14.96 -8.31
CA ASP A 31 13.24 -13.87 -9.17
C ASP A 31 12.06 -13.03 -9.68
N ARG A 32 11.01 -13.69 -10.21
CA ARG A 32 9.78 -13.01 -10.64
C ARG A 32 9.10 -12.25 -9.51
N TYR A 33 9.17 -12.78 -8.29
CA TYR A 33 8.65 -12.10 -7.10
C TYR A 33 9.42 -10.81 -6.80
N PHE A 34 10.75 -10.84 -6.84
CA PHE A 34 11.57 -9.64 -6.63
C PHE A 34 11.42 -8.63 -7.76
N GLU A 35 11.30 -9.06 -9.01
CA GLU A 35 10.99 -8.16 -10.13
C GLU A 35 9.65 -7.44 -9.94
N TYR A 36 8.62 -8.17 -9.52
CA TYR A 36 7.33 -7.58 -9.20
C TYR A 36 7.46 -6.53 -8.09
N LEU A 37 8.16 -6.86 -6.99
CA LEU A 37 8.36 -5.94 -5.88
C LEU A 37 9.13 -4.69 -6.30
N GLU A 38 10.20 -4.83 -7.08
CA GLU A 38 11.00 -3.70 -7.55
C GLU A 38 10.15 -2.75 -8.41
N ARG A 39 9.38 -3.31 -9.35
CA ARG A 39 8.52 -2.53 -10.24
C ARG A 39 7.38 -1.85 -9.48
N THR A 40 6.78 -2.53 -8.51
CA THR A 40 5.58 -2.02 -7.83
C THR A 40 5.91 -1.07 -6.69
N TRP A 41 6.98 -1.32 -5.92
CA TRP A 41 7.23 -0.64 -4.64
C TRP A 41 8.54 0.14 -4.57
N MET A 42 9.53 -0.16 -5.42
CA MET A 42 10.84 0.51 -5.39
C MET A 42 11.01 1.58 -6.46
N THR A 43 10.44 1.35 -7.63
CA THR A 43 10.63 2.23 -8.82
C THR A 43 9.35 2.91 -9.28
N ASN A 44 8.20 2.57 -8.70
CA ASN A 44 6.92 3.14 -9.09
C ASN A 44 6.80 4.59 -8.62
N PRO A 45 6.67 5.57 -9.53
CA PRO A 45 6.55 6.98 -9.14
C PRO A 45 5.23 7.31 -8.43
N LEU A 46 4.19 6.47 -8.57
CA LEU A 46 2.91 6.67 -7.90
C LEU A 46 2.96 6.26 -6.42
N TRP A 47 3.87 5.36 -6.07
CA TRP A 47 4.00 4.80 -4.72
C TRP A 47 5.47 4.88 -4.26
N PRO A 48 6.02 6.10 -4.08
CA PRO A 48 7.40 6.27 -3.62
C PRO A 48 7.59 5.63 -2.25
N ILE A 49 8.83 5.26 -1.90
CA ILE A 49 9.15 4.55 -0.66
C ILE A 49 8.60 5.26 0.58
N ASP A 50 8.70 6.59 0.63
CA ASP A 50 8.18 7.43 1.72
C ASP A 50 6.66 7.29 1.95
N SER A 51 5.91 6.91 0.91
CA SER A 51 4.44 6.81 0.96
C SER A 51 3.95 5.57 1.73
N TRP A 52 4.77 4.52 1.80
CA TRP A 52 4.43 3.25 2.45
C TRP A 52 5.37 2.89 3.61
N CYS A 53 6.50 3.60 3.77
CA CYS A 53 7.38 3.47 4.92
C CYS A 53 6.68 3.93 6.21
N VAL A 54 6.73 3.07 7.24
CA VAL A 54 6.12 3.30 8.56
C VAL A 54 7.16 3.39 9.68
N PHE A 55 8.46 3.41 9.35
CA PHE A 55 9.52 3.60 10.32
C PHE A 55 9.31 4.90 11.11
N GLY A 56 9.30 4.78 12.44
CA GLY A 56 9.08 5.91 13.34
C GLY A 56 7.67 6.53 13.30
N ARG A 57 6.70 5.93 12.57
CA ARG A 57 5.32 6.45 12.51
C ARG A 57 4.44 5.81 13.58
N SER A 58 3.81 6.66 14.39
CA SER A 58 2.82 6.25 15.42
C SER A 58 1.51 5.74 14.82
N ILE A 59 1.16 6.20 13.62
CA ILE A 59 -0.12 5.92 12.98
C ILE A 59 0.07 4.81 11.96
N ARG A 60 -0.63 3.69 12.15
CA ARG A 60 -0.71 2.63 11.15
C ARG A 60 -1.67 3.09 10.05
N THR A 61 -1.14 3.67 8.98
CA THR A 61 -1.88 4.01 7.75
C THR A 61 -2.75 2.86 7.23
N ASN A 62 -2.36 1.61 7.49
CA ASN A 62 -3.20 0.44 7.20
C ASN A 62 -4.56 0.50 7.91
N ASN A 63 -4.60 0.88 9.19
CA ASN A 63 -5.86 0.95 9.95
C ASN A 63 -6.78 2.05 9.41
N ASP A 64 -6.22 3.17 8.95
CA ASP A 64 -6.99 4.26 8.35
C ASP A 64 -7.58 3.85 6.98
N CYS A 65 -6.77 3.20 6.14
CA CYS A 65 -7.21 2.64 4.85
C CYS A 65 -8.27 1.56 5.04
N GLU A 66 -8.07 0.61 5.95
CA GLU A 66 -9.05 -0.42 6.31
C GLU A 66 -10.34 0.22 6.83
N GLY A 67 -10.23 1.22 7.70
CA GLY A 67 -11.36 1.97 8.23
C GLY A 67 -12.15 2.70 7.14
N TRP A 68 -11.47 3.39 6.23
CA TRP A 68 -12.09 4.04 5.07
C TRP A 68 -12.82 3.05 4.16
N HIS A 69 -12.14 1.96 3.80
CA HIS A 69 -12.73 0.92 2.96
C HIS A 69 -13.95 0.27 3.63
N HIS A 70 -13.87 0.03 4.95
CA HIS A 70 -14.98 -0.55 5.69
C HIS A 70 -16.21 0.38 5.75
N ARG A 71 -16.00 1.70 5.94
CA ARG A 71 -17.09 2.69 5.87
C ARG A 71 -17.73 2.73 4.48
N LEU A 72 -16.92 2.72 3.42
CA LEU A 72 -17.40 2.72 2.03
C LEU A 72 -18.25 1.48 1.75
N ASN A 73 -17.78 0.29 2.14
CA ASN A 73 -18.52 -0.96 1.99
C ASN A 73 -19.83 -1.00 2.81
N ARG A 74 -19.82 -0.42 4.01
CA ARG A 74 -21.04 -0.31 4.83
C ARG A 74 -22.10 0.59 4.16
N ARG A 75 -21.68 1.66 3.50
CA ARG A 75 -22.59 2.57 2.75
C ARG A 75 -23.07 1.97 1.44
N ALA A 76 -22.20 1.23 0.77
CA ALA A 76 -22.50 0.49 -0.44
C ALA A 76 -23.66 -0.50 -0.26
N LYS A 77 -23.80 -1.12 0.93
CA LYS A 77 -24.86 -2.07 1.32
C LYS A 77 -25.01 -3.32 0.41
N LYS A 78 -24.20 -3.45 -0.65
CA LYS A 78 -24.14 -4.60 -1.56
C LYS A 78 -22.80 -4.64 -2.28
N GLY A 79 -22.40 -5.84 -2.71
CA GLY A 79 -21.30 -6.01 -3.66
C GLY A 79 -21.69 -5.61 -5.08
N ASN A 80 -20.69 -5.48 -5.96
CA ASN A 80 -20.86 -5.20 -7.39
C ASN A 80 -21.69 -3.94 -7.69
N LEU A 81 -21.29 -2.81 -7.11
CA LEU A 81 -21.92 -1.52 -7.39
C LEU A 81 -21.68 -1.08 -8.84
N PRO A 82 -22.74 -0.67 -9.56
CA PRO A 82 -22.60 0.09 -10.79
C PRO A 82 -21.66 1.28 -10.61
N PHE A 83 -20.81 1.54 -11.60
CA PHE A 83 -19.75 2.55 -11.51
C PHE A 83 -20.24 3.95 -11.14
N TYR A 84 -21.40 4.37 -11.67
CA TYR A 84 -21.97 5.69 -11.35
C TYR A 84 -22.37 5.83 -9.87
N LEU A 85 -22.84 4.75 -9.23
CA LEU A 85 -23.16 4.74 -7.80
C LEU A 85 -21.88 4.76 -6.95
N LEU A 86 -20.82 4.07 -7.41
CA LEU A 86 -19.51 4.14 -6.75
C LEU A 86 -18.97 5.57 -6.76
N ILE A 87 -19.04 6.28 -7.89
CA ILE A 87 -18.62 7.69 -7.99
C ILE A 87 -19.38 8.56 -6.98
N GLN A 88 -20.70 8.40 -6.87
CA GLN A 88 -21.51 9.15 -5.90
C GLN A 88 -21.06 8.89 -4.46
N LEU A 89 -20.85 7.63 -4.09
CA LEU A 89 -20.37 7.25 -2.75
C LEU A 89 -18.98 7.81 -2.44
N LEU A 90 -18.06 7.79 -3.42
CA LEU A 90 -16.73 8.37 -3.28
C LEU A 90 -16.78 9.88 -3.10
N CYS A 91 -17.63 10.58 -3.86
CA CYS A 91 -17.85 12.02 -3.71
C CYS A 91 -18.42 12.38 -2.33
N GLU A 92 -19.35 11.59 -1.80
CA GLU A 92 -19.87 11.78 -0.44
C GLU A 92 -18.81 11.53 0.63
N GLU A 93 -18.00 10.48 0.49
CA GLU A 93 -16.92 10.19 1.44
C GLU A 93 -15.84 11.30 1.43
N ALA A 94 -15.49 11.83 0.25
CA ALA A 94 -14.54 12.94 0.12
C ALA A 94 -15.02 14.22 0.84
N LYS A 95 -16.32 14.52 0.81
CA LYS A 95 -16.89 15.69 1.53
C LYS A 95 -16.72 15.59 3.05
N LEU A 96 -16.76 14.37 3.59
CA LEU A 96 -16.61 14.13 5.03
C LEU A 96 -15.16 14.24 5.51
N LEU A 97 -14.19 14.02 4.63
CA LEU A 97 -12.77 14.20 4.95
C LEU A 97 -12.36 15.68 5.00
N ASN A 98 -13.02 16.55 4.24
CA ASN A 98 -12.75 18.00 4.21
C ASN A 98 -13.40 18.78 5.38
N THR A 99 -14.10 18.11 6.30
CA THR A 99 -14.83 18.73 7.40
C THR A 99 -14.25 18.41 8.78
N GLN A 100 -13.05 17.82 8.84
CA GLN A 100 -12.28 17.56 10.07
C GLN A 100 -11.10 18.52 10.22
#